data_AF-A0A1U7DTD5-F1
#
_entry.id   AF-A0A1U7DTD5-F1
#
_cell.length_a   1.000
_cell.length_b   1.000
_cell.length_c   1.000
_cell.angle_alpha   90.00
_cell.angle_beta   90.00
_cell.angle_gamma   90.00
#
_symmetry.space_group_name_H-M   'P 1'
#
loop_
_entity.id
_entity.type
_entity.pdbx_description
1 polymer ?
#
loop_
_entity_poly.entity_id
_entity_poly.type
_entity_poly.pdbx_seq_one_letter_code
_entity_poly.pdbx_strand_id
1 'polypeptide(L)'
;MKKNKIHNIKENGFKTPEGYFNSLENNIMSGLKLKELATKPGFNTPNNYFDALENNILDKVSEEKAPKVIQLFSRKNIIYASSIAAAILLLFNLSIFENKPSFDNLDNETVENYILNENIETYEIASLLSDDELTEENFLEFNFEEETVENYILDNIELEDLY
;
A
#
# COMPACT_ATOMS: atom_id res chain seq x y z
N MET A 1 39.49 -41.65 14.86
CA MET A 1 40.40 -41.61 13.70
C MET A 1 41.10 -42.97 13.57
N LYS A 2 40.95 -43.69 12.45
CA LYS A 2 41.61 -45.00 12.24
C LYS A 2 43.09 -44.76 11.90
N LYS A 3 44.02 -45.38 12.66
CA LYS A 3 45.46 -45.30 12.40
C LYS A 3 45.79 -46.14 11.15
N ASN A 4 46.23 -45.49 10.07
CA ASN A 4 46.62 -46.18 8.84
C ASN A 4 47.92 -46.98 9.07
N LYS A 5 47.90 -48.28 8.77
CA LYS A 5 49.01 -49.23 8.95
C LYS A 5 50.11 -49.02 7.88
N ILE A 6 50.84 -47.91 7.97
CA ILE A 6 51.93 -47.54 7.06
C ILE A 6 53.12 -48.53 7.05
N HIS A 7 53.24 -49.39 8.07
CA HIS A 7 54.38 -50.30 8.23
C HIS A 7 54.23 -51.65 7.50
N ASN A 8 53.09 -51.92 6.84
CA ASN A 8 52.82 -53.18 6.12
C ASN A 8 52.76 -53.01 4.59
N ILE A 9 53.12 -51.84 4.07
CA ILE A 9 53.07 -51.53 2.64
C ILE A 9 54.40 -52.01 2.02
N LYS A 10 54.39 -53.20 1.42
CA LYS A 10 55.60 -53.82 0.79
C LYS A 10 56.01 -53.16 -0.52
N GLU A 11 55.08 -52.48 -1.20
CA GLU A 11 55.33 -51.78 -2.45
C GLU A 11 54.90 -50.33 -2.30
N ASN A 12 55.78 -49.39 -2.62
CA ASN A 12 55.41 -47.98 -2.66
C ASN A 12 54.27 -47.85 -3.69
N GLY A 13 53.14 -47.24 -3.33
CA GLY A 13 51.96 -47.17 -4.20
C GLY A 13 52.14 -46.30 -5.45
N PHE A 14 53.39 -45.97 -5.81
CA PHE A 14 53.76 -45.12 -6.93
C PHE A 14 54.17 -46.00 -8.10
N LYS A 15 53.38 -45.95 -9.17
CA LYS A 15 53.73 -46.57 -10.44
C LYS A 15 53.96 -45.47 -11.46
N THR A 16 55.01 -45.62 -12.26
CA THR A 16 55.21 -44.75 -13.42
C THR A 16 54.21 -45.09 -14.51
N PRO A 17 53.77 -44.11 -15.32
CA PRO A 17 52.94 -44.38 -16.49
C PRO A 17 53.58 -45.42 -17.43
N GLU A 18 52.74 -46.17 -18.12
CA GLU A 18 53.19 -47.11 -19.14
C GLU A 18 54.00 -46.39 -20.23
N GLY A 19 55.16 -46.94 -20.59
CA GLY A 19 56.04 -46.34 -21.60
C GLY A 19 56.80 -45.07 -21.16
N TYR A 20 56.73 -44.67 -19.88
CA TYR A 20 57.48 -43.51 -19.35
C TYR A 20 58.97 -43.60 -19.69
N PHE A 21 59.62 -44.70 -19.33
CA PHE A 21 61.06 -44.88 -19.58
C PHE A 21 61.40 -45.06 -21.06
N ASN A 22 60.48 -45.58 -21.88
CA ASN A 22 60.69 -45.77 -23.32
C ASN A 22 60.78 -44.42 -24.07
N SER A 23 60.13 -43.37 -23.55
CA SER A 23 60.10 -42.03 -24.14
C SER A 23 61.02 -41.02 -23.44
N LEU A 24 61.51 -41.35 -22.24
CA LEU A 24 62.28 -40.45 -21.40
C LEU A 24 63.52 -39.89 -22.11
N GLU A 25 64.32 -40.75 -22.73
CA GLU A 25 65.53 -40.36 -23.45
C GLU A 25 65.23 -39.43 -24.62
N ASN A 26 64.23 -39.79 -25.43
CA ASN A 26 63.80 -38.99 -26.58
C ASN A 26 63.29 -37.61 -26.14
N ASN A 27 62.55 -37.54 -25.03
CA ASN A 27 62.04 -36.28 -24.48
C ASN A 27 63.16 -35.39 -23.95
N ILE A 28 64.13 -35.95 -23.23
CA ILE A 28 65.30 -35.23 -22.73
C ILE A 28 66.11 -34.69 -23.92
N MET A 29 66.43 -35.54 -24.89
CA MET A 29 67.20 -35.17 -26.08
C MET A 29 66.49 -34.10 -26.90
N SER A 30 65.17 -34.21 -27.06
CA SER A 30 64.36 -33.20 -27.77
C SER A 30 64.34 -31.87 -27.03
N GLY A 31 64.25 -31.89 -25.69
CA GLY A 31 64.33 -30.69 -24.85
C GLY A 31 65.68 -29.98 -24.94
N LEU A 32 66.79 -30.74 -24.97
CA LEU A 32 68.14 -30.20 -25.16
C LEU A 32 68.30 -29.54 -26.54
N LYS A 33 67.91 -30.24 -27.60
CA LYS A 33 67.93 -29.70 -28.97
C LYS A 33 67.08 -28.43 -29.09
N LEU A 34 65.91 -28.42 -28.47
CA LEU A 34 65.04 -27.24 -28.45
C LEU A 34 65.67 -26.05 -27.73
N LYS A 35 66.41 -26.30 -26.64
CA LYS A 35 67.12 -25.25 -25.89
C LYS A 35 68.31 -24.67 -26.66
N GLU A 36 68.98 -25.49 -27.48
CA GLU A 36 70.03 -25.03 -28.38
C GLU A 36 69.47 -24.17 -29.53
N LEU A 37 68.30 -24.55 -30.06
CA LEU A 37 67.61 -23.82 -31.13
C LEU A 37 66.93 -22.53 -30.63
N ALA A 38 66.32 -22.56 -29.45
CA ALA A 38 65.61 -21.44 -28.83
C ALA A 38 66.44 -20.88 -27.67
N THR A 39 67.52 -20.17 -28.01
CA THR A 39 68.46 -19.55 -27.05
C THR A 39 67.89 -18.36 -26.30
N LYS A 40 66.75 -17.82 -26.76
CA LYS A 40 66.05 -16.71 -26.12
C LYS A 40 64.60 -17.10 -25.83
N PRO A 41 64.03 -16.64 -24.71
CA PRO A 41 62.59 -16.80 -24.48
C PRO A 41 61.82 -16.13 -25.63
N GLY A 42 60.84 -16.84 -26.20
CA GLY A 42 60.06 -16.36 -27.34
C GLY A 42 59.18 -15.15 -27.01
N PHE A 43 58.87 -14.93 -25.73
CA PHE A 43 58.13 -13.79 -25.25
C PHE A 43 58.91 -13.11 -24.12
N ASN A 44 59.00 -11.79 -24.21
CA ASN A 44 59.49 -10.96 -23.12
C ASN A 44 58.33 -10.14 -22.59
N THR A 45 58.34 -9.87 -21.30
CA THR A 45 57.43 -8.90 -20.71
C THR A 45 57.74 -7.51 -21.25
N PRO A 46 56.72 -6.65 -21.45
CA PRO A 46 56.94 -5.24 -21.75
C PRO A 46 57.83 -4.57 -20.71
N ASN A 47 58.53 -3.51 -21.12
CA ASN A 47 59.30 -2.67 -20.20
C ASN A 47 58.40 -2.17 -19.07
N ASN A 48 58.89 -2.24 -17.82
CA ASN A 48 58.21 -1.78 -16.61
C ASN A 48 56.88 -2.48 -16.30
N TYR A 49 56.63 -3.68 -16.85
CA TYR A 49 55.41 -4.44 -16.57
C TYR A 49 55.19 -4.67 -15.07
N PHE A 50 56.23 -5.16 -14.37
CA PHE A 50 56.15 -5.46 -12.95
C PHE A 50 56.09 -4.20 -12.08
N ASP A 51 56.74 -3.12 -12.51
CA ASP A 51 56.69 -1.82 -11.81
C ASP A 51 55.29 -1.18 -11.87
N ALA A 52 54.57 -1.38 -12.98
CA ALA A 52 53.22 -0.86 -13.17
C ALA A 52 52.12 -1.83 -12.70
N LEU A 53 52.45 -3.10 -12.45
CA LEU A 53 51.46 -4.14 -12.15
C LEU A 53 50.67 -3.82 -10.87
N GLU A 54 51.37 -3.42 -9.80
CA GLU A 54 50.76 -3.10 -8.52
C GLU A 54 49.78 -1.92 -8.63
N ASN A 55 50.23 -0.82 -9.27
CA ASN A 55 49.41 0.37 -9.50
C ASN A 55 48.16 0.03 -10.36
N ASN A 56 48.32 -0.73 -11.42
CA ASN A 56 47.19 -1.15 -12.27
C ASN A 56 46.15 -2.00 -11.52
N ILE A 57 46.59 -2.84 -10.58
CA ILE A 57 45.68 -3.62 -9.74
C ILE A 57 44.95 -2.69 -8.77
N LEU A 58 45.68 -1.80 -8.10
CA LEU A 58 45.10 -0.84 -7.17
C LEU A 58 44.09 0.09 -7.84
N ASP A 59 44.39 0.60 -9.03
CA ASP A 59 43.47 1.46 -9.80
C ASP A 59 42.16 0.72 -10.14
N LYS A 60 42.26 -0.54 -10.56
CA LYS A 60 41.09 -1.36 -10.93
C LYS A 60 40.24 -1.79 -9.74
N VAL A 61 40.83 -1.91 -8.56
CA VAL A 61 40.14 -2.36 -7.34
C VAL A 61 39.65 -1.18 -6.50
N SER A 62 40.34 -0.04 -6.55
CA SER A 62 39.98 1.18 -5.80
C SER A 62 38.98 2.06 -6.54
N GLU A 63 38.72 1.82 -7.83
CA GLU A 63 37.51 2.33 -8.48
C GLU A 63 36.29 1.70 -7.79
N GLU A 64 35.80 2.37 -6.75
CA GLU A 64 34.47 2.17 -6.20
C GLU A 64 33.45 2.50 -7.30
N LYS A 65 33.20 1.53 -8.18
CA LYS A 65 32.05 1.57 -9.06
C LYS A 65 30.85 1.54 -8.17
N ALA A 66 30.26 2.72 -7.93
CA ALA A 66 29.03 2.86 -7.19
C ALA A 66 28.07 1.76 -7.68
N PRO A 67 27.55 0.92 -6.77
CA PRO A 67 26.75 -0.22 -7.19
C PRO A 67 25.60 0.31 -8.05
N LYS A 68 25.30 -0.38 -9.15
CA LYS A 68 24.21 -0.01 -10.06
C LYS A 68 22.87 -0.29 -9.36
N VAL A 69 22.54 0.53 -8.38
CA VAL A 69 21.31 0.44 -7.59
C VAL A 69 20.43 1.64 -7.91
N ILE A 70 19.15 1.36 -8.07
CA ILE A 70 18.12 2.38 -8.18
C ILE A 70 17.53 2.62 -6.79
N GLN A 71 17.31 3.89 -6.45
CA GLN A 71 16.69 4.25 -5.17
C GLN A 71 15.21 3.86 -5.19
N LEU A 72 14.78 3.07 -4.20
CA LEU A 72 13.41 2.55 -4.11
C LEU A 72 12.36 3.64 -3.86
N PHE A 73 12.71 4.66 -3.08
CA PHE A 73 11.83 5.78 -2.76
C PHE A 73 12.37 7.08 -3.36
N SER A 74 11.64 7.64 -4.32
CA SER A 74 11.96 8.95 -4.89
C SER A 74 11.10 10.03 -4.22
N ARG A 75 11.71 11.16 -3.85
CA ARG A 75 10.98 12.29 -3.26
C ARG A 75 9.83 12.78 -4.15
N LYS A 76 10.01 12.71 -5.48
CA LYS A 76 8.99 13.08 -6.46
C LYS A 76 7.74 12.20 -6.32
N ASN A 77 7.91 10.88 -6.25
CA ASN A 77 6.78 9.95 -6.14
C ASN A 77 6.01 10.12 -4.82
N ILE A 78 6.72 10.44 -3.72
CA ILE A 78 6.09 10.73 -2.42
C ILE A 78 5.24 12.00 -2.49
N ILE A 79 5.73 13.06 -3.15
CA ILE A 79 4.98 14.30 -3.33
C ILE A 79 3.71 14.06 -4.16
N TYR A 80 3.81 13.32 -5.27
CA TYR A 80 2.64 12.96 -6.08
C TYR A 80 1.63 12.14 -5.28
N ALA A 81 2.06 11.09 -4.58
CA ALA A 81 1.18 10.26 -3.77
C ALA A 81 0.50 11.06 -2.64
N SER A 82 1.23 11.97 -2.00
CA SER A 82 0.70 12.84 -0.94
C SER A 82 -0.39 13.78 -1.46
N SER A 83 -0.21 14.36 -2.66
CA SER A 83 -1.23 15.23 -3.27
C SER A 83 -2.53 14.48 -3.59
N ILE A 84 -2.44 13.24 -4.08
CA ILE A 84 -3.58 12.38 -4.37
C ILE A 84 -4.30 11.99 -3.08
N ALA A 85 -3.55 11.58 -2.04
CA ALA A 85 -4.12 11.24 -0.74
C ALA A 85 -4.84 12.43 -0.08
N ALA A 86 -4.27 13.64 -0.16
CA ALA A 86 -4.90 14.85 0.36
C ALA A 86 -6.21 15.18 -0.37
N ALA A 87 -6.24 15.04 -1.71
CA ALA A 87 -7.46 15.26 -2.49
C ALA A 87 -8.56 14.23 -2.14
N ILE A 88 -8.19 12.96 -1.93
CA ILE A 88 -9.13 11.91 -1.48
C ILE A 88 -9.69 12.25 -0.10
N LEU A 89 -8.84 12.64 0.86
CA LEU A 89 -9.30 13.03 2.20
C LEU A 89 -10.24 14.24 2.15
N LEU A 90 -9.93 15.22 1.30
CA LEU A 90 -10.78 16.39 1.09
C LEU A 90 -12.14 15.98 0.50
N LEU A 91 -12.14 15.08 -0.49
CA LEU A 91 -13.36 14.53 -1.09
C LEU A 91 -14.24 13.79 -0.07
N PHE A 92 -13.64 12.98 0.82
CA PHE A 92 -14.35 12.32 1.91
C PHE A 92 -14.90 13.31 2.94
N ASN A 93 -14.15 14.38 3.25
CA ASN A 93 -14.57 15.41 4.21
C ASN A 93 -15.69 16.30 3.66
N LEU A 94 -15.78 16.48 2.34
CA LEU A 94 -16.84 17.25 1.68
C LEU A 94 -18.23 16.59 1.73
N SER A 95 -18.37 15.47 2.45
CA SER A 95 -19.67 14.91 2.84
C SER A 95 -20.63 14.69 1.66
N ILE A 96 -20.27 13.78 0.75
CA ILE A 96 -21.15 13.29 -0.33
C ILE A 96 -22.19 12.28 0.20
N PHE A 97 -22.23 12.05 1.51
CA PHE A 97 -23.25 11.22 2.13
C PHE A 97 -24.55 12.02 2.27
N GLU A 98 -25.56 11.65 1.49
CA GLU A 98 -26.96 12.08 1.67
C GLU A 98 -27.41 11.71 3.09
N ASN A 99 -27.31 12.67 4.01
CA ASN A 99 -28.02 12.59 5.28
C ASN A 99 -29.45 13.06 4.99
N LYS A 100 -30.33 12.12 4.69
CA LYS A 100 -31.77 12.41 4.73
C LYS A 100 -32.11 12.81 6.16
N PRO A 101 -32.73 13.99 6.39
CA PRO A 101 -33.22 14.31 7.72
C PRO A 101 -34.20 13.21 8.14
N SER A 102 -33.94 12.59 9.29
CA SER A 102 -34.86 11.65 9.94
C SER A 102 -35.64 12.40 11.00
N PHE A 103 -36.94 12.18 11.03
CA PHE A 103 -37.86 12.73 12.03
C PHE A 103 -38.21 11.69 13.12
N ASP A 104 -37.54 10.53 13.13
CA ASP A 104 -37.87 9.41 14.03
C ASP A 104 -37.61 9.72 15.52
N ASN A 105 -36.82 10.77 15.80
CA ASN A 105 -36.45 11.20 17.15
C ASN A 105 -37.08 12.55 17.55
N LEU A 106 -38.13 12.99 16.86
CA LEU A 106 -38.84 14.22 17.21
C LEU A 106 -39.77 13.95 18.39
N ASP A 107 -39.62 14.69 19.48
CA ASP A 107 -40.58 14.67 20.58
C ASP A 107 -41.70 15.70 20.36
N ASN A 108 -42.83 15.48 21.02
CA ASN A 108 -44.00 16.35 20.89
C ASN A 108 -43.68 17.79 21.33
N GLU A 109 -42.85 17.97 22.35
CA GLU A 109 -42.44 19.29 22.85
C GLU A 109 -41.67 20.08 21.78
N THR A 110 -40.76 19.46 21.01
CA THR A 110 -40.06 20.14 19.92
C THR A 110 -41.02 20.52 18.80
N VAL A 111 -41.97 19.65 18.46
CA VAL A 111 -42.98 19.93 17.41
C VAL A 111 -43.89 21.08 17.82
N GLU A 112 -44.41 21.05 19.05
CA GLU A 112 -45.29 22.08 19.59
C GLU A 112 -44.58 23.43 19.63
N ASN A 113 -43.34 23.46 20.15
CA ASN A 113 -42.54 24.69 20.16
C ASN A 113 -42.27 25.21 18.74
N TYR A 114 -42.05 24.34 17.76
CA TYR A 114 -41.89 24.77 16.37
C TYR A 114 -43.16 25.41 15.84
N ILE A 115 -44.32 24.77 16.03
CA ILE A 115 -45.63 25.29 15.58
C ILE A 115 -46.01 26.59 16.28
N LEU A 116 -45.63 26.78 17.55
CA LEU A 116 -45.93 28.00 18.30
C LEU A 116 -45.00 29.17 17.95
N ASN A 117 -43.74 28.88 17.61
CA ASN A 117 -42.75 29.91 17.28
C ASN A 117 -42.78 30.31 15.80
N GLU A 118 -43.08 29.36 14.92
CA GLU A 118 -43.41 29.65 13.54
C GLU A 118 -44.86 30.13 13.48
N ASN A 119 -45.14 31.24 12.80
CA ASN A 119 -46.51 31.74 12.63
C ASN A 119 -47.27 30.87 11.60
N ILE A 120 -47.42 29.57 11.88
CA ILE A 120 -48.15 28.64 11.02
C ILE A 120 -49.63 28.85 11.27
N GLU A 121 -50.36 29.24 10.23
CA GLU A 121 -51.79 29.49 10.34
C GLU A 121 -52.58 28.17 10.31
N THR A 122 -53.72 28.11 11.00
CA THR A 122 -54.60 26.92 11.02
C THR A 122 -55.00 26.46 9.61
N TYR A 123 -55.18 27.41 8.68
CA TYR A 123 -55.49 27.11 7.29
C TYR A 123 -54.33 26.41 6.56
N GLU A 124 -53.09 26.75 6.88
CA GLU A 124 -51.92 26.09 6.31
C GLU A 124 -51.83 24.63 6.77
N ILE A 125 -52.11 24.36 8.05
CA ILE A 125 -52.20 23.00 8.59
C ILE A 125 -53.34 22.23 7.92
N ALA A 126 -54.53 22.84 7.81
CA ALA A 126 -55.69 22.23 7.16
C ALA A 126 -55.42 21.89 5.68
N SER A 127 -54.61 22.71 4.98
CA SER A 127 -54.25 22.47 3.59
C SER A 127 -53.36 21.24 3.37
N LEU A 128 -52.70 20.75 4.43
CA LEU A 128 -51.88 19.55 4.41
C LEU A 128 -52.69 18.27 4.63
N LEU A 129 -53.92 18.39 5.13
CA LEU A 129 -54.83 17.29 5.38
C LEU A 129 -55.63 16.97 4.10
N SER A 130 -55.55 15.73 3.63
CA SER A 130 -56.36 15.29 2.49
C SER A 130 -57.71 14.73 2.95
N ASP A 131 -58.76 14.89 2.14
CA ASP A 131 -60.10 14.36 2.45
C ASP A 131 -60.09 12.84 2.70
N ASP A 132 -59.20 12.10 2.03
CA ASP A 132 -59.04 10.66 2.21
C ASP A 132 -58.39 10.26 3.55
N GLU A 133 -57.68 11.20 4.21
CA GLU A 133 -57.06 11.01 5.53
C GLU A 133 -58.02 11.32 6.67
N LEU A 134 -59.11 12.05 6.38
CA LEU A 134 -60.17 12.41 7.34
C LEU A 134 -61.23 11.31 7.42
N THR A 135 -60.98 10.29 8.24
CA THR A 135 -61.96 9.23 8.51
C THR A 135 -62.83 9.58 9.72
N GLU A 136 -64.07 9.08 9.74
CA GLU A 136 -64.98 9.21 10.89
C GLU A 136 -64.34 8.66 12.18
N GLU A 137 -63.52 7.61 12.06
CA GLU A 137 -62.78 6.99 13.18
C GLU A 137 -61.84 7.99 13.88
N ASN A 138 -61.19 8.90 13.14
CA ASN A 138 -60.29 9.91 13.71
C ASN A 138 -60.99 10.88 14.68
N PHE A 139 -62.30 11.08 14.52
CA PHE A 139 -63.10 11.97 15.37
C PHE A 139 -63.79 11.22 16.52
N LEU A 140 -63.91 9.90 16.43
CA LEU A 140 -64.53 9.05 17.45
C LEU A 140 -63.55 8.66 18.58
N GLU A 141 -62.24 8.71 18.32
CA GLU A 141 -61.21 8.34 19.30
C GLU A 141 -61.00 9.41 20.39
N PHE A 142 -61.37 10.67 20.11
CA PHE A 142 -61.25 11.77 21.06
C PHE A 142 -62.54 11.96 21.86
N ASN A 143 -62.51 11.56 23.13
CA ASN A 143 -63.57 11.88 24.08
C ASN A 143 -63.34 13.28 24.67
N PHE A 144 -63.86 14.31 24.01
CA PHE A 144 -63.83 15.68 24.54
C PHE A 144 -64.84 15.83 25.68
N GLU A 145 -64.46 16.54 26.74
CA GLU A 145 -65.39 16.91 27.80
C GLU A 145 -66.39 17.95 27.26
N GLU A 146 -67.69 17.76 27.52
CA GLU A 146 -68.76 18.64 27.02
C GLU A 146 -68.53 20.12 27.39
N GLU A 147 -68.04 20.37 28.62
CA GLU A 147 -67.67 21.71 29.10
C GLU A 147 -66.55 22.36 28.27
N THR A 148 -65.56 21.57 27.82
CA THR A 148 -64.45 22.11 27.01
C THR A 148 -64.91 22.53 25.62
N VAL A 149 -65.84 21.77 25.03
CA VAL A 149 -66.43 22.09 23.73
C VAL A 149 -67.37 23.29 23.85
N GLU A 150 -68.21 23.33 24.89
CA GLU A 150 -69.11 24.45 25.16
C GLU A 150 -68.34 25.77 25.31
N ASN A 151 -67.29 25.78 26.14
CA ASN A 151 -66.45 26.97 26.34
C ASN A 151 -65.76 27.40 25.04
N TYR A 152 -65.22 26.46 24.25
CA TYR A 152 -64.58 26.80 22.98
C TYR A 152 -65.56 27.46 22.00
N ILE A 153 -66.78 26.92 21.89
CA ILE A 153 -67.82 27.47 21.01
C ILE A 153 -68.21 28.88 21.49
N LEU A 154 -68.43 29.07 22.79
CA LEU A 154 -68.81 30.38 23.34
C LEU A 154 -67.72 31.44 23.18
N ASP A 155 -66.44 31.05 23.27
CA ASP A 155 -65.31 31.97 23.20
C ASP A 155 -64.87 32.30 21.77
N ASN A 156 -65.16 31.43 20.79
CA ASN A 156 -64.60 31.54 19.43
C ASN A 156 -65.63 31.56 18.29
N ILE A 157 -66.91 31.30 18.55
CA ILE A 157 -67.98 31.32 17.54
C ILE A 157 -69.02 32.36 17.93
N GLU A 158 -69.28 33.32 17.04
CA GLU A 158 -70.39 34.26 17.24
C GLU A 158 -71.71 33.55 16.92
N LEU A 159 -72.75 33.75 17.75
CA LEU A 159 -74.07 33.13 17.59
C LEU A 159 -74.73 33.40 16.22
N GLU A 160 -74.31 34.44 15.51
CA GLU A 160 -74.78 34.80 14.17
C GLU A 160 -74.23 33.84 13.09
N ASP A 161 -73.08 33.20 13.30
CA ASP A 161 -72.45 32.27 12.35
C ASP A 161 -73.11 30.87 12.33
N LEU A 162 -74.03 30.60 13.26
CA LEU A 162 -74.73 29.32 13.43
C LEU A 162 -76.13 29.29 12.75
N TYR A 163 -76.53 30.37 12.08
CA TYR A 163 -77.83 30.54 11.42
C TYR A 163 -77.71 30.78 9.91
#